data_AF-A0A6G2DWZ4-F1
#
_entry.id   AF-A0A6G2DWZ4-F1
#
_cell.length_a   1.000
_cell.length_b   1.000
_cell.length_c   1.000
_cell.angle_alpha   90.00
_cell.angle_beta   90.00
_cell.angle_gamma   90.00
#
_symmetry.space_group_name_H-M   'P 1'
#
loop_
_entity.id
_entity.type
_entity.pdbx_description
1 polymer ?
#
loop_
_entity_poly.entity_id
_entity_poly.type
_entity_poly.pdbx_seq_one_letter_code
_entity_poly.pdbx_strand_id
1 'polypeptide(L)'
;PSTNPAFANKKYRLYEGLNNGQHGRMILSLLNLKDAHLFMISTYNTISFSSFEKYGKDTEEKRESFKSEINKRAKEQVNYLDFWSRLATDNV
;
A
#
# COMPACT_ATOMS: atom_id res chain seq x y z
N PRO A 1 0.51 -10.38 -3.82
CA PRO A 1 1.94 -10.72 -3.61
C PRO A 1 2.65 -10.63 -4.97
N SER A 2 3.92 -10.22 -4.98
CA SER A 2 4.71 -10.11 -6.22
C SER A 2 4.92 -11.48 -6.85
N THR A 3 4.95 -11.53 -8.19
CA THR A 3 5.26 -12.72 -8.98
C THR A 3 6.75 -12.78 -9.35
N ASN A 4 7.54 -11.78 -8.95
CA ASN A 4 8.97 -11.75 -9.17
C ASN A 4 9.71 -12.50 -8.03
N PRO A 5 10.53 -13.53 -8.34
CA PRO A 5 11.31 -14.24 -7.32
C PRO A 5 12.26 -13.33 -6.53
N ALA A 6 12.77 -12.25 -7.13
CA ALA A 6 13.63 -11.27 -6.45
C ALA A 6 12.94 -10.56 -5.27
N PHE A 7 11.60 -10.52 -5.28
CA PHE A 7 10.83 -9.87 -4.24
C PHE A 7 10.05 -10.84 -3.36
N ALA A 8 10.10 -12.15 -3.61
CA ALA A 8 9.32 -13.15 -2.87
C ALA A 8 9.53 -13.09 -1.34
N ASN A 9 10.71 -12.69 -0.89
CA ASN A 9 11.09 -12.59 0.53
C ASN A 9 11.12 -11.13 1.05
N LYS A 10 10.65 -10.15 0.27
CA LYS A 10 10.63 -8.74 0.72
C LYS A 10 9.56 -8.54 1.79
N LYS A 11 9.88 -7.68 2.73
CA LYS A 11 8.98 -7.21 3.78
C LYS A 11 7.90 -6.31 3.18
N TYR A 12 6.65 -6.78 3.16
CA TYR A 12 5.49 -5.99 2.68
C TYR A 12 4.61 -5.46 3.81
N ARG A 13 4.88 -5.87 5.06
CA ARG A 13 4.05 -5.49 6.20
C ARG A 13 4.23 -4.00 6.45
N LEU A 14 3.09 -3.32 6.62
CA LEU A 14 3.07 -1.87 6.74
C LEU A 14 4.00 -1.34 7.82
N TYR A 15 4.02 -2.00 8.99
CA TYR A 15 4.90 -1.61 10.09
C TYR A 15 6.37 -1.61 9.70
N GLU A 16 6.82 -2.58 8.91
CA GLU A 16 8.23 -2.66 8.49
C GLU A 16 8.59 -1.56 7.49
N GLY A 17 7.63 -1.17 6.63
CA GLY A 17 7.79 -0.03 5.73
C GLY A 17 7.78 1.32 6.46
N LEU A 18 6.99 1.46 7.53
CA LEU A 18 6.91 2.67 8.34
C LEU A 18 8.06 2.80 9.34
N ASN A 19 8.55 1.66 9.88
CA ASN A 19 9.61 1.61 10.86
C ASN A 19 10.99 1.80 10.20
N ASN A 20 11.13 2.93 9.50
CA ASN A 20 12.36 3.42 8.92
C ASN A 20 12.62 4.86 9.41
N GLY A 21 13.79 5.41 9.10
CA GLY A 21 14.19 6.74 9.58
C GLY A 21 13.30 7.90 9.10
N GLN A 22 12.53 7.71 8.02
CA GLN A 22 11.73 8.78 7.40
C GLN A 22 10.28 8.80 7.89
N HIS A 23 9.65 7.63 7.98
CA HIS A 23 8.22 7.50 8.28
C HIS A 23 7.94 7.01 9.70
N GLY A 24 8.96 6.71 10.52
CA GLY A 24 8.79 6.18 11.87
C GLY A 24 7.96 7.09 12.79
N ARG A 25 8.03 8.42 12.58
CA ARG A 25 7.23 9.40 13.33
C ARG A 25 5.73 9.32 13.04
N MET A 26 5.33 8.74 11.92
CA MET A 26 3.91 8.58 11.54
C MET A 26 3.23 7.47 12.34
N ILE A 27 3.99 6.51 12.88
CA ILE A 27 3.45 5.32 13.56
C ILE A 27 2.52 5.72 14.72
N LEU A 28 2.96 6.66 15.57
CA LEU A 28 2.16 7.07 16.73
C LEU A 28 0.86 7.78 16.32
N SER A 29 0.93 8.65 15.31
CA SER A 29 -0.26 9.34 14.78
C SER A 29 -1.25 8.36 14.16
N LEU A 30 -0.76 7.32 13.46
CA LEU A 30 -1.60 6.29 12.84
C LEU A 30 -2.26 5.36 13.89
N LEU A 31 -1.61 5.11 15.02
CA LEU A 31 -2.19 4.33 16.12
C LEU A 31 -3.27 5.09 16.88
N ASN A 32 -3.19 6.43 16.89
CA ASN A 32 -4.09 7.30 17.65
C ASN A 32 -5.23 7.90 16.80
N LEU A 33 -5.46 7.41 15.58
CA LEU A 33 -6.56 7.85 14.73
C LEU A 33 -7.91 7.53 15.39
N LYS A 34 -8.73 8.56 15.63
CA LYS A 34 -10.14 8.43 16.02
C LYS A 34 -11.01 8.74 14.79
N ASP A 35 -11.96 7.86 14.51
CA ASP A 35 -12.97 8.02 13.44
C ASP A 35 -12.41 8.34 12.05
N ALA A 36 -11.26 7.77 11.71
CA ALA A 36 -10.64 7.99 10.40
C ALA A 36 -10.89 6.81 9.47
N HIS A 37 -11.62 7.05 8.39
CA HIS A 37 -11.77 6.08 7.31
C HIS A 37 -10.59 6.24 6.34
N LEU A 38 -9.41 5.85 6.81
CA LEU A 38 -8.21 5.78 6.00
C LEU A 38 -7.98 4.36 5.51
N PHE A 39 -7.45 4.25 4.30
CA PHE A 39 -6.91 3.01 3.78
C PHE A 39 -5.48 3.23 3.31
N MET A 40 -4.72 2.15 3.37
CA MET A 40 -3.30 2.18 3.05
C MET A 40 -2.94 1.01 2.16
N ILE A 41 -2.13 1.30 1.15
CA ILE A 41 -1.56 0.30 0.25
C ILE A 41 -0.06 0.28 0.49
N SER A 42 0.43 -0.83 1.03
CA SER A 42 1.85 -1.09 1.25
C SER A 42 2.30 -2.14 0.23
N THR A 43 3.23 -1.77 -0.64
CA THR A 43 3.93 -2.69 -1.53
C THR A 43 5.35 -2.95 -1.01
N TYR A 44 6.25 -3.48 -1.82
CA TYR A 44 7.64 -3.73 -1.41
C TYR A 44 8.53 -2.48 -1.45
N ASN A 45 8.13 -1.40 -2.13
CA ASN A 45 8.91 -0.16 -2.18
C ASN A 45 8.09 1.11 -1.91
N THR A 46 6.76 1.05 -2.01
CA THR A 46 5.88 2.21 -1.89
C THR A 46 4.86 2.02 -0.78
N ILE A 47 4.55 3.12 -0.10
CA ILE A 47 3.44 3.23 0.85
C ILE A 47 2.57 4.37 0.37
N SER A 48 1.30 4.06 0.09
CA SER A 48 0.28 5.04 -0.32
C SER A 48 -0.78 5.14 0.78
N PHE A 49 -1.16 6.37 1.11
CA PHE A 49 -2.21 6.67 2.09
C PHE A 49 -3.33 7.45 1.39
N SER A 50 -4.57 7.11 1.67
CA SER A 50 -5.72 7.91 1.24
C SER A 50 -6.91 7.71 2.18
N SER A 51 -7.87 8.61 2.08
CA SER A 51 -9.13 8.58 2.82
C SER A 51 -10.29 8.14 1.94
N PHE A 52 -11.29 7.49 2.52
CA PHE A 52 -12.53 7.13 1.83
C PHE A 52 -13.38 8.38 1.52
N GLU A 53 -13.27 9.40 2.36
CA GLU A 53 -13.93 10.71 2.23
C GLU A 53 -13.50 11.43 0.94
N LYS A 54 -12.23 11.28 0.53
CA LYS A 54 -11.75 11.80 -0.75
C LYS A 54 -12.51 11.25 -1.96
N TYR A 55 -13.09 10.05 -1.83
CA TYR A 55 -13.87 9.39 -2.87
C TYR A 55 -15.39 9.50 -2.65
N GLY A 56 -15.84 10.31 -1.68
CA GLY A 56 -17.26 10.48 -1.33
C GLY A 56 -17.90 9.17 -0.83
N LYS A 57 -17.11 8.32 -0.17
CA LYS A 57 -17.52 7.01 0.36
C LYS A 57 -17.74 7.09 1.86
N ASP A 58 -18.70 7.91 2.26
CA ASP A 58 -18.94 8.24 3.67
C ASP A 58 -19.81 7.20 4.40
N THR A 59 -20.42 6.26 3.66
CA THR A 59 -21.23 5.18 4.24
C THR A 59 -20.48 3.86 4.27
N GLU A 60 -20.75 3.01 5.26
CA GLU A 60 -20.07 1.71 5.43
C GLU A 60 -20.20 0.83 4.18
N GLU A 61 -21.39 0.76 3.58
CA GLU A 61 -21.65 -0.01 2.36
C GLU A 61 -20.81 0.47 1.16
N LYS A 62 -20.64 1.79 1.04
CA LYS A 62 -19.80 2.40 0.01
C LYS A 62 -18.32 2.13 0.26
N ARG A 63 -17.89 2.01 1.52
CA ARG A 63 -16.51 1.62 1.89
C ARG A 63 -16.24 0.16 1.58
N GLU A 64 -17.14 -0.75 1.96
CA GLU A 64 -16.99 -2.19 1.70
C GLU A 64 -16.89 -2.49 0.20
N SER A 65 -17.77 -1.89 -0.61
CA SER A 65 -17.69 -2.02 -2.07
C SER A 65 -16.39 -1.46 -2.65
N PHE A 66 -15.86 -0.38 -2.08
CA PHE A 66 -14.61 0.23 -2.51
C PHE A 66 -13.37 -0.58 -2.12
N LYS A 67 -13.43 -1.47 -1.11
CA LYS A 67 -12.30 -2.37 -0.78
C LYS A 67 -11.89 -3.25 -1.95
N SER A 68 -12.84 -3.67 -2.80
CA SER A 68 -12.53 -4.43 -4.02
C SER A 68 -11.68 -3.61 -4.99
N GLU A 69 -12.02 -2.33 -5.16
CA GLU A 69 -11.25 -1.42 -6.00
C GLU A 69 -9.86 -1.15 -5.41
N ILE A 70 -9.75 -0.91 -4.10
CA ILE A 70 -8.46 -0.76 -3.40
C ILE A 70 -7.57 -1.98 -3.65
N ASN A 71 -8.11 -3.19 -3.51
CA ASN A 71 -7.37 -4.43 -3.78
C ASN A 71 -6.95 -4.56 -5.25
N LYS A 72 -7.79 -4.12 -6.19
CA LYS A 72 -7.44 -4.08 -7.61
C LYS A 72 -6.28 -3.11 -7.86
N ARG A 73 -6.34 -1.89 -7.31
CA ARG A 73 -5.25 -0.90 -7.43
C ARG A 73 -3.96 -1.39 -6.78
N ALA A 74 -4.04 -2.05 -5.64
CA ALA A 74 -2.87 -2.65 -5.00
C ALA A 74 -2.21 -3.71 -5.89
N LYS A 75 -3.00 -4.57 -6.56
CA LYS A 75 -2.49 -5.53 -7.54
C LYS A 75 -1.86 -4.85 -8.76
N GLU A 76 -2.51 -3.81 -9.31
CA GLU A 76 -1.98 -3.02 -10.43
C GLU A 76 -0.62 -2.39 -10.08
N GLN A 77 -0.48 -1.81 -8.88
CA GLN A 77 0.78 -1.24 -8.41
C GLN A 77 1.89 -2.31 -8.31
N VAL A 78 1.58 -3.47 -7.71
CA VAL A 78 2.55 -4.57 -7.64
C VAL A 78 2.94 -5.06 -9.03
N ASN A 79 1.99 -5.22 -9.95
CA ASN A 79 2.28 -5.66 -11.32
C ASN A 79 3.14 -4.65 -12.08
N TYR A 80 2.87 -3.35 -11.93
CA TYR A 80 3.67 -2.29 -12.53
C TYR A 80 5.11 -2.34 -12.04
N LEU A 81 5.30 -2.45 -10.72
CA LEU A 81 6.63 -2.54 -10.15
C LEU A 81 7.34 -3.85 -10.54
N ASP A 82 6.60 -4.98 -10.62
CA ASP A 82 7.12 -6.27 -11.08
C ASP A 82 7.61 -6.17 -12.52
N PHE A 83 6.84 -5.51 -13.39
CA PHE A 83 7.22 -5.27 -14.77
C PHE A 83 8.56 -4.52 -14.87
N TRP A 84 8.68 -3.37 -14.19
CA TRP A 84 9.91 -2.59 -14.22
C TRP A 84 11.11 -3.31 -13.61
N SER A 85 10.89 -4.09 -12.55
CA SER A 85 11.98 -4.85 -11.94
C SER A 85 12.57 -5.92 -12.84
N ARG A 86 11.75 -6.56 -13.69
CA ARG A 86 12.21 -7.55 -14.67
C ARG A 86 12.94 -6.90 -15.84
N LEU A 87 12.54 -5.70 -16.24
CA LEU A 87 13.27 -4.93 -17.25
C LEU A 87 14.61 -4.43 -16.73
N ALA A 88 14.67 -4.03 -15.45
CA ALA A 88 15.89 -3.53 -14.84
C ALA A 88 16.96 -4.63 -14.66
N THR A 89 16.57 -5.89 -14.44
CA THR A 89 17.53 -6.99 -14.26
C THR A 89 18.41 -7.29 -15.48
N ASP A 90 18.05 -6.83 -16.68
CA ASP A 90 18.89 -6.98 -17.88
C ASP A 90 19.97 -5.88 -18.00
N ASN A 91 19.94 -4.82 -17.18
CA ASN A 91 20.81 -3.64 -17.35
C ASN A 91 21.35 -3.00 -16.05
N VAL A 92 21.45 -3.76 -14.95
CA VAL A 92 22.09 -3.29 -13.69
C VAL A 92 23.09 -4.31 -13.16
#